data_AF-A0A6V7WKZ2-F1
#
_entry.id   AF-A0A6V7WKZ2-F1
#
_cell.length_a   1.000
_cell.length_b   1.000
_cell.length_c   1.000
_cell.angle_alpha   90.00
_cell.angle_beta   90.00
_cell.angle_gamma   90.00
#
_symmetry.space_group_name_H-M   'P 1'
#
loop_
_entity.id
_entity.type
_entity.pdbx_description
1 polymer ?
#
loop_
_entity_poly.entity_id
_entity_poly.type
_entity_poly.pdbx_seq_one_letter_code
_entity_poly.pdbx_strand_id
1 'polypeptide(L)'
;MIMNAKNMNGGYEEFNNFWKNWLDGTKFLKKYNHFLLILCFVSKDDLKEAENYCRFVESRIRLELIFSLELNQREIKYTHSTDRENCLPNEIKRKYGGYYIQHWWVGIETYNQMENLEFDKNNEESNILTKFVDKIKERTPVILARTGGSLKLFYYNLDDVSKIMNEC
;
A
#
# COMPACT_ATOMS: atom_id res chain seq x y z
N MET A 1 28.31 -8.88 4.80
CA MET A 1 29.67 -8.30 4.79
C MET A 1 29.81 -7.46 6.06
N ILE A 2 30.59 -7.91 7.04
CA ILE A 2 30.83 -7.14 8.28
C ILE A 2 32.03 -6.23 7.99
N MET A 3 31.82 -4.91 7.91
CA MET A 3 32.92 -3.96 7.71
C MET A 3 33.69 -3.79 9.01
N ASN A 4 35.03 -3.93 8.93
CA ASN A 4 35.95 -3.71 10.04
C ASN A 4 35.96 -2.20 10.40
N ALA A 5 35.31 -1.84 11.49
CA ALA A 5 35.18 -0.48 12.01
C ALA A 5 36.49 0.17 12.50
N LYS A 6 37.66 -0.46 12.26
CA LYS A 6 38.95 -0.01 12.83
C LYS A 6 39.73 1.00 11.98
N ASN A 7 39.38 1.22 10.71
CA ASN A 7 40.22 2.01 9.79
C ASN A 7 39.49 3.16 9.06
N MET A 8 38.40 3.70 9.60
CA MET A 8 37.83 4.94 9.05
C MET A 8 38.40 6.15 9.80
N ASN A 9 39.40 6.80 9.19
CA ASN A 9 39.89 8.14 9.57
C ASN A 9 38.90 9.23 9.14
N GLY A 10 37.64 9.07 9.55
CA GLY A 10 36.54 10.00 9.33
C GLY A 10 35.88 10.25 10.67
N GLY A 11 35.74 11.51 11.07
CA GLY A 11 35.35 11.92 12.41
C GLY A 11 34.05 11.25 12.88
N TYR A 12 33.89 11.10 14.20
CA TYR A 12 32.72 10.53 14.88
C TYR A 12 31.35 10.99 14.30
N GLU A 13 31.29 12.18 13.73
CA GLU A 13 30.11 12.72 13.01
C GLU A 13 29.78 12.00 11.70
N GLU A 14 30.77 11.58 10.90
CA GLU A 14 30.55 10.83 9.66
C GLU A 14 30.01 9.43 9.96
N PHE A 15 30.49 8.80 11.03
CA PHE A 15 29.98 7.50 11.48
C PHE A 15 28.54 7.61 12.00
N ASN A 16 28.23 8.65 12.78
CA ASN A 16 26.86 8.91 13.24
C ASN A 16 25.91 9.23 12.08
N ASN A 17 26.35 10.01 11.09
CA ASN A 17 25.56 10.28 9.89
C ASN A 17 25.37 9.02 9.04
N PHE A 18 26.37 8.14 8.96
CA PHE A 18 26.23 6.83 8.32
C PHE A 18 25.17 5.97 9.01
N TRP A 19 25.22 5.83 10.34
CA TRP A 19 24.22 5.05 11.08
C TRP A 19 22.83 5.68 11.01
N LYS A 20 22.72 7.01 11.09
CA LYS A 20 21.45 7.70 10.88
C LYS A 20 20.89 7.42 9.50
N ASN A 21 21.68 7.59 8.44
CA ASN A 21 21.25 7.31 7.07
C ASN A 21 20.90 5.83 6.86
N TRP A 22 21.63 4.92 7.50
CA TRP A 22 21.38 3.49 7.43
C TRP A 22 20.09 3.08 8.18
N LEU A 23 19.83 3.68 9.34
CA LEU A 23 18.62 3.47 10.16
C LEU A 23 17.38 4.13 9.55
N ASP A 24 17.54 5.33 8.98
CA ASP A 24 16.47 6.05 8.28
C ASP A 24 16.05 5.29 7.02
N GLY A 25 17.01 4.64 6.37
CA GLY A 25 16.79 3.81 5.19
C GLY A 25 16.15 4.58 4.03
N THR A 26 15.82 3.88 2.95
CA THR A 26 15.12 4.50 1.82
C THR A 26 13.64 4.67 2.18
N LYS A 27 13.07 5.87 1.94
CA LYS A 27 11.62 6.11 2.08
C LYS A 27 10.83 5.07 1.27
N PHE A 28 9.72 4.57 1.81
CA PHE A 28 8.95 3.48 1.19
C PHE A 28 8.53 3.80 -0.25
N LEU A 29 7.99 4.99 -0.49
CA LEU A 29 7.60 5.44 -1.84
C LEU A 29 8.77 5.62 -2.81
N LYS A 30 10.03 5.59 -2.35
CA LYS A 30 11.22 5.61 -3.21
C LYS A 30 11.82 4.21 -3.47
N LYS A 31 11.28 3.17 -2.83
CA LYS A 31 11.83 1.81 -2.91
C LYS A 31 11.29 1.00 -4.09
N TYR A 32 10.09 1.31 -4.56
CA TYR A 32 9.39 0.53 -5.59
C TYR A 32 9.02 1.41 -6.77
N ASN A 33 8.80 0.76 -7.91
CA ASN A 33 8.34 1.41 -9.13
C ASN A 33 6.82 1.30 -9.29
N HIS A 34 6.21 0.39 -8.55
CA HIS A 34 4.79 0.09 -8.62
C HIS A 34 4.20 0.05 -7.22
N PHE A 35 3.03 0.64 -7.08
CA PHE A 35 2.34 0.73 -5.81
C PHE A 35 0.85 0.45 -5.98
N LEU A 36 0.29 -0.15 -4.95
CA LEU A 36 -1.14 -0.33 -4.77
C LEU A 36 -1.55 0.38 -3.49
N LEU A 37 -2.37 1.42 -3.62
CA LEU A 37 -3.01 2.11 -2.51
C LEU A 37 -4.37 1.47 -2.27
N ILE A 38 -4.59 0.99 -1.06
CA ILE A 38 -5.83 0.37 -0.63
C ILE A 38 -6.51 1.35 0.33
N LEU A 39 -7.75 1.74 0.02
CA LEU A 39 -8.51 2.74 0.74
C LEU A 39 -9.77 2.12 1.33
N CYS A 40 -9.82 1.98 2.65
CA CYS A 40 -11.03 1.68 3.41
C CYS A 40 -11.64 3.00 3.88
N PHE A 41 -12.88 3.27 3.49
CA PHE A 41 -13.58 4.48 3.92
C PHE A 41 -15.01 4.18 4.32
N VAL A 42 -15.46 4.85 5.38
CA VAL A 42 -16.71 4.55 6.09
C VAL A 42 -17.35 5.85 6.56
N SER A 43 -18.69 5.89 6.71
CA SER A 43 -19.34 7.05 7.33
C SER A 43 -18.78 7.30 8.74
N LYS A 44 -18.70 8.57 9.14
CA LYS A 44 -18.19 8.97 10.47
C LYS A 44 -19.19 8.75 11.61
N ASP A 45 -20.39 8.26 11.30
CA ASP A 45 -21.49 8.15 12.25
C ASP A 45 -21.23 7.11 13.36
N ASP A 46 -20.45 6.05 13.06
CA ASP A 46 -20.02 5.04 14.03
C ASP A 46 -18.53 4.70 13.83
N LEU A 47 -17.67 5.42 14.57
CA LEU A 47 -16.22 5.23 14.50
C LEU A 47 -15.78 3.82 14.92
N LYS A 48 -16.49 3.17 15.86
CA LYS A 48 -16.09 1.86 16.36
C LYS A 48 -16.40 0.77 15.33
N GLU A 49 -17.58 0.80 14.71
CA GLU A 49 -17.86 -0.12 13.60
C GLU A 49 -16.95 0.18 12.40
N ALA A 50 -16.65 1.45 12.11
CA ALA A 50 -15.71 1.82 11.05
C ALA A 50 -14.30 1.27 11.27
N GLU A 51 -13.75 1.40 12.47
CA GLU A 51 -12.46 0.81 12.84
C GLU A 51 -12.47 -0.71 12.72
N ASN A 52 -13.52 -1.37 13.22
CA ASN A 52 -13.65 -2.83 13.14
C ASN A 52 -13.70 -3.31 11.68
N TYR A 53 -14.43 -2.59 10.81
CA TYR A 53 -14.47 -2.87 9.39
C TYR A 53 -13.09 -2.75 8.75
N CYS A 54 -12.39 -1.63 8.96
CA CYS A 54 -11.09 -1.43 8.35
C CYS A 54 -10.02 -2.38 8.90
N ARG A 55 -10.08 -2.78 10.18
CA ARG A 55 -9.25 -3.86 10.74
C ARG A 55 -9.55 -5.22 10.11
N PHE A 56 -10.82 -5.52 9.83
CA PHE A 56 -11.17 -6.72 9.08
C PHE A 56 -10.54 -6.68 7.69
N VAL A 57 -10.67 -5.56 6.95
CA VAL A 57 -10.05 -5.38 5.64
C VAL A 57 -8.54 -5.57 5.72
N GLU A 58 -7.87 -4.93 6.67
CA GLU A 58 -6.43 -5.05 6.92
C GLU A 58 -5.98 -6.52 7.03
N SER A 59 -6.69 -7.31 7.83
CA SER A 59 -6.38 -8.73 8.00
C SER A 59 -6.46 -9.52 6.68
N ARG A 60 -7.33 -9.09 5.76
CA ARG A 60 -7.57 -9.74 4.47
C ARG A 60 -6.61 -9.28 3.39
N ILE A 61 -6.10 -8.04 3.45
CA ILE A 61 -5.05 -7.55 2.54
C ILE A 61 -3.87 -8.52 2.56
N ARG A 62 -3.38 -8.87 3.76
CA ARG A 62 -2.23 -9.77 3.88
C ARG A 62 -2.56 -11.21 3.50
N LEU A 63 -3.69 -11.74 3.97
CA LEU A 63 -4.02 -13.15 3.82
C LEU A 63 -4.51 -13.52 2.41
N GLU A 64 -5.14 -12.58 1.70
CA GLU A 64 -5.82 -12.89 0.44
C GLU A 64 -5.26 -12.07 -0.71
N LEU A 65 -5.18 -10.74 -0.59
CA LEU A 65 -4.75 -9.90 -1.70
C LEU A 65 -3.26 -10.10 -2.03
N ILE A 66 -2.38 -9.91 -1.05
CA ILE A 66 -0.93 -10.08 -1.22
C ILE A 66 -0.59 -11.48 -1.74
N PHE A 67 -1.15 -12.50 -1.09
CA PHE A 67 -0.95 -13.88 -1.49
C PHE A 67 -1.44 -14.16 -2.92
N SER A 68 -2.59 -13.59 -3.30
CA SER A 68 -3.12 -13.74 -4.65
C SER A 68 -2.30 -13.00 -5.70
N LEU A 69 -1.75 -11.83 -5.37
CA LEU A 69 -0.87 -11.08 -6.26
C LEU A 69 0.41 -11.88 -6.55
N GLU A 70 1.07 -12.37 -5.51
CA GLU A 70 2.34 -13.09 -5.64
C GLU A 70 2.20 -14.44 -6.35
N LEU A 71 1.06 -15.14 -6.17
CA LEU A 71 0.85 -16.44 -6.81
C LEU A 71 0.36 -16.34 -8.26
N ASN A 72 -0.51 -15.38 -8.56
CA ASN A 72 -1.22 -15.36 -9.84
C ASN A 72 -0.60 -14.42 -10.86
N GLN A 73 0.22 -13.46 -10.44
CA GLN A 73 0.88 -12.51 -11.35
C GLN A 73 2.35 -12.90 -11.52
N ARG A 74 2.68 -13.51 -12.66
CA ARG A 74 4.02 -14.05 -12.94
C ARG A 74 5.09 -12.96 -13.03
N GLU A 75 4.66 -11.74 -13.34
CA GLU A 75 5.49 -10.55 -13.44
C GLU A 75 5.93 -10.01 -12.06
N ILE A 76 5.17 -10.33 -11.00
CA ILE A 76 5.45 -9.87 -9.63
C ILE A 76 6.47 -10.81 -8.98
N LYS A 77 7.57 -10.22 -8.51
CA LYS A 77 8.62 -10.92 -7.75
C LYS A 77 8.23 -11.09 -6.29
N TYR A 78 7.82 -9.99 -5.66
CA TYR A 78 7.27 -9.96 -4.31
C TYR A 78 6.51 -8.67 -4.08
N THR A 79 5.68 -8.66 -3.04
CA THR A 79 5.00 -7.46 -2.55
C THR A 79 5.43 -7.12 -1.14
N HIS A 80 5.29 -5.84 -0.78
CA HIS A 80 5.61 -5.35 0.55
C HIS A 80 4.55 -4.36 1.02
N SER A 81 3.72 -4.77 1.97
CA SER A 81 2.79 -3.88 2.65
C SER A 81 3.47 -3.13 3.79
N THR A 82 3.17 -1.83 3.94
CA THR A 82 3.60 -1.05 5.10
C THR A 82 2.43 -0.40 5.81
N ASP A 83 2.53 -0.34 7.14
CA ASP A 83 1.69 0.38 8.09
C ASP A 83 2.25 1.77 8.44
N ARG A 84 3.49 2.08 8.03
CA ARG A 84 4.21 3.31 8.42
C ARG A 84 4.05 4.46 7.42
N GLU A 85 3.60 4.18 6.20
CA GLU A 85 3.46 5.20 5.16
C GLU A 85 2.12 5.93 5.32
N ASN A 86 2.19 7.17 5.80
CA ASN A 86 1.02 8.01 6.09
C ASN A 86 0.63 8.93 4.92
N CYS A 87 1.39 8.88 3.82
CA CYS A 87 1.12 9.68 2.64
C CYS A 87 -0.23 9.28 2.00
N LEU A 88 -1.17 10.21 1.97
CA LEU A 88 -2.43 10.07 1.24
C LEU A 88 -2.52 11.20 0.19
N PRO A 89 -2.63 10.90 -1.11
CA PRO A 89 -2.67 11.91 -2.18
C PRO A 89 -3.77 12.95 -1.96
N ASN A 90 -3.53 14.19 -2.40
CA ASN A 90 -4.45 15.31 -2.16
C ASN A 90 -5.79 15.12 -2.86
N GLU A 91 -5.79 14.49 -4.04
CA GLU A 91 -7.02 14.13 -4.74
C GLU A 91 -7.92 13.24 -3.87
N ILE A 92 -7.33 12.22 -3.24
CA ILE A 92 -8.03 11.27 -2.37
C ILE A 92 -8.54 11.98 -1.12
N LYS A 93 -7.71 12.81 -0.47
CA LYS A 93 -8.13 13.62 0.69
C LYS A 93 -9.34 14.51 0.36
N ARG A 94 -9.33 15.19 -0.78
CA ARG A 94 -10.44 16.07 -1.21
C ARG A 94 -11.71 15.27 -1.51
N LYS A 95 -11.57 14.16 -2.23
CA LYS A 95 -12.71 13.32 -2.64
C LYS A 95 -13.40 12.62 -1.48
N TYR A 96 -12.64 12.23 -0.46
CA TYR A 96 -13.12 11.40 0.65
C TYR A 96 -13.06 12.06 2.03
N GLY A 97 -12.72 13.36 2.15
CA GLY A 97 -12.51 14.03 3.45
C GLY A 97 -13.71 14.02 4.41
N GLY A 98 -14.93 13.78 3.89
CA GLY A 98 -16.14 13.58 4.69
C GLY A 98 -16.20 12.25 5.46
N TYR A 99 -15.38 11.26 5.11
CA TYR A 99 -15.43 9.90 5.63
C TYR A 99 -14.34 9.63 6.69
N TYR A 100 -14.54 8.63 7.53
CA TYR A 100 -13.44 7.97 8.22
C TYR A 100 -12.63 7.20 7.18
N ILE A 101 -11.31 7.37 7.17
CA ILE A 101 -10.43 6.77 6.18
C ILE A 101 -9.30 6.04 6.88
N GLN A 102 -9.09 4.78 6.50
CA GLN A 102 -7.87 4.03 6.74
C GLN A 102 -7.29 3.59 5.39
N HIS A 103 -5.97 3.67 5.24
CA HIS A 103 -5.31 3.33 3.99
C HIS A 103 -4.04 2.52 4.23
N TRP A 104 -3.66 1.75 3.20
CA TRP A 104 -2.45 0.95 3.20
C TRP A 104 -1.75 1.06 1.86
N TRP A 105 -0.43 1.12 1.92
CA TRP A 105 0.43 1.06 0.75
C TRP A 105 1.04 -0.32 0.61
N VAL A 106 0.96 -0.87 -0.60
CA VAL A 106 1.65 -2.09 -1.00
C VAL A 106 2.59 -1.75 -2.14
N GLY A 107 3.90 -1.87 -1.89
CA GLY A 107 4.94 -1.76 -2.89
C GLY A 107 5.06 -3.08 -3.63
N ILE A 108 5.24 -3.02 -4.95
CA ILE A 108 5.31 -4.20 -5.81
C ILE A 108 6.65 -4.18 -6.53
N GLU A 109 7.42 -5.24 -6.33
CA GLU A 109 8.65 -5.50 -7.07
C GLU A 109 8.35 -6.48 -8.21
N THR A 110 8.89 -6.21 -9.40
CA THR A 110 8.70 -7.03 -10.59
C THR A 110 10.00 -7.70 -11.01
N TYR A 111 9.90 -8.80 -11.76
CA TYR A 111 11.09 -9.46 -12.32
C TYR A 111 11.77 -8.64 -13.42
N ASN A 112 10.96 -7.96 -14.23
CA ASN A 112 11.41 -7.11 -15.32
C ASN A 112 11.03 -5.66 -15.02
N GLN A 113 11.82 -4.70 -15.52
CA GLN A 113 11.39 -3.30 -15.52
C GLN A 113 10.18 -3.17 -16.44
N MET A 114 9.04 -2.82 -15.86
CA MET A 114 7.79 -2.63 -16.57
C MET A 114 7.27 -1.23 -16.27
N GLU A 115 6.66 -0.59 -17.26
CA GLU A 115 6.03 0.72 -17.07
C GLU A 115 4.69 0.57 -16.34
N ASN A 116 3.93 -0.47 -16.69
CA ASN A 116 2.61 -0.74 -16.13
C ASN A 116 2.43 -2.23 -15.83
N LEU A 117 1.74 -2.50 -14.72
CA LEU A 117 1.24 -3.83 -14.36
C LEU A 117 -0.20 -3.96 -14.83
N GLU A 118 -0.46 -4.98 -15.63
CA GLU A 118 -1.81 -5.32 -16.06
C GLU A 118 -2.44 -6.30 -15.07
N PHE A 119 -3.32 -5.81 -14.21
CA PHE A 119 -4.14 -6.66 -13.35
C PHE A 119 -5.36 -7.26 -14.10
N ASP A 120 -5.53 -6.91 -15.38
CA ASP A 120 -6.73 -7.10 -16.21
C ASP A 120 -6.51 -7.93 -17.48
N LYS A 121 -5.60 -8.90 -17.48
CA LYS A 121 -5.47 -9.82 -18.63
C LYS A 121 -6.64 -10.82 -18.67
N ASN A 122 -7.69 -10.43 -19.41
CA ASN A 122 -8.77 -11.26 -19.98
C ASN A 122 -9.92 -11.68 -19.04
N ASN A 123 -11.06 -10.99 -19.17
CA ASN A 123 -12.35 -11.09 -18.46
C ASN A 123 -12.43 -10.31 -17.12
N GLU A 124 -13.47 -9.49 -16.96
CA GLU A 124 -13.82 -8.82 -15.69
C GLU A 124 -13.98 -9.82 -14.52
N GLU A 125 -14.31 -11.08 -14.83
CA GLU A 125 -14.33 -12.21 -13.88
C GLU A 125 -12.94 -12.68 -13.42
N SER A 126 -11.83 -12.12 -13.91
CA SER A 126 -10.46 -12.56 -13.56
C SER A 126 -9.63 -11.53 -12.79
N ASN A 127 -10.04 -10.26 -12.71
CA ASN A 127 -9.29 -9.21 -12.02
C ASN A 127 -9.18 -9.50 -10.51
N ILE A 128 -7.94 -9.72 -10.05
CA ILE A 128 -7.61 -10.06 -8.66
C ILE A 128 -8.05 -8.95 -7.70
N LEU A 129 -7.93 -7.69 -8.11
CA LEU A 129 -8.29 -6.54 -7.29
C LEU A 129 -9.81 -6.46 -7.12
N THR A 130 -10.57 -6.64 -8.21
CA THR A 130 -12.04 -6.66 -8.18
C THR A 130 -12.55 -7.84 -7.34
N LYS A 131 -12.02 -9.04 -7.55
CA LYS A 131 -12.35 -10.23 -6.74
C LYS A 131 -12.10 -10.02 -5.26
N PHE A 132 -11.00 -9.36 -4.92
CA PHE A 132 -10.71 -9.05 -3.53
C PHE A 132 -11.78 -8.14 -2.94
N VAL A 133 -12.13 -7.05 -3.63
CA VAL A 133 -13.18 -6.12 -3.19
C VAL A 133 -14.51 -6.84 -3.02
N ASP A 134 -14.91 -7.67 -3.97
CA ASP A 134 -16.21 -8.33 -3.93
C ASP A 134 -16.28 -9.39 -2.83
N LYS A 135 -15.21 -10.16 -2.60
CA LYS A 135 -15.11 -11.06 -1.43
C LYS A 135 -15.23 -10.33 -0.10
N ILE A 136 -14.65 -9.13 0.02
CA ILE A 136 -14.80 -8.32 1.22
C ILE A 136 -16.27 -7.93 1.40
N LYS A 137 -16.94 -7.49 0.33
CA LYS A 137 -18.36 -7.11 0.37
C LYS A 137 -19.26 -8.26 0.78
N GLU A 138 -19.07 -9.43 0.19
CA GLU A 138 -19.83 -10.64 0.49
C GLU A 138 -19.71 -11.08 1.94
N ARG A 139 -18.56 -10.83 2.58
CA ARG A 139 -18.30 -11.21 3.98
C ARG A 139 -18.71 -10.15 5.00
N THR A 140 -18.98 -8.93 4.56
CA THR A 140 -19.32 -7.80 5.44
C THR A 140 -20.64 -7.10 5.10
N PRO A 141 -21.68 -7.78 4.58
CA PRO A 141 -22.86 -7.12 4.02
C PRO A 141 -23.61 -6.26 5.06
N VAL A 142 -23.68 -6.74 6.30
CA VAL A 142 -24.36 -6.04 7.41
C VAL A 142 -23.63 -4.74 7.78
N ILE A 143 -22.31 -4.79 7.88
CA ILE A 143 -21.49 -3.63 8.24
C ILE A 143 -21.55 -2.60 7.11
N LEU A 144 -21.47 -3.03 5.86
CA LEU A 144 -21.61 -2.14 4.70
C LEU A 144 -22.97 -1.45 4.66
N ALA A 145 -24.06 -2.19 4.92
CA ALA A 145 -25.40 -1.62 4.96
C ALA A 145 -25.58 -0.59 6.09
N ARG A 146 -24.94 -0.79 7.24
CA ARG A 146 -25.01 0.11 8.39
C ARG A 146 -24.15 1.36 8.25
N THR A 147 -22.93 1.17 7.77
CA THR A 147 -21.88 2.19 7.85
C THR A 147 -21.60 2.89 6.52
N GLY A 148 -22.21 2.39 5.43
CA GLY A 148 -21.88 2.83 4.07
C GLY A 148 -20.43 2.55 3.68
N GLY A 149 -19.78 1.59 4.38
CA GLY A 149 -18.38 1.26 4.17
C GLY A 149 -18.08 0.93 2.71
N SER A 150 -16.86 1.22 2.28
CA SER A 150 -16.42 0.92 0.93
C SER A 150 -14.92 0.73 0.88
N LEU A 151 -14.49 -0.05 -0.10
CA LEU A 151 -13.11 -0.39 -0.35
C LEU A 151 -12.78 0.00 -1.79
N LYS A 152 -11.71 0.78 -1.97
CA LYS A 152 -11.17 1.12 -3.28
C LYS A 152 -9.68 0.82 -3.34
N LEU A 153 -9.24 0.41 -4.52
CA LEU A 153 -7.84 0.12 -4.81
C LEU A 153 -7.40 1.02 -5.95
N PHE A 154 -6.25 1.64 -5.80
CA PHE A 154 -5.65 2.52 -6.79
C PHE A 154 -4.26 2.01 -7.11
N TYR A 155 -3.99 1.79 -8.39
CA TYR A 155 -2.66 1.44 -8.86
C TYR A 155 -1.91 2.70 -9.29
N TYR A 156 -0.63 2.77 -8.92
CA TYR A 156 0.28 3.84 -9.29
C TYR A 156 1.60 3.24 -9.81
N ASN A 157 2.17 3.88 -10.82
CA ASN A 157 3.51 3.57 -11.31
C ASN A 157 4.52 4.69 -10.97
N LEU A 158 5.77 4.53 -11.42
CA LEU A 158 6.88 5.41 -11.06
C LEU A 158 6.67 6.87 -11.50
N ASP A 159 6.03 7.08 -12.65
CA ASP A 159 5.71 8.41 -13.16
C ASP A 159 4.67 9.11 -12.26
N ASP A 160 3.70 8.36 -11.74
CA ASP A 160 2.70 8.86 -10.79
C ASP A 160 3.29 9.13 -9.41
N VAL A 161 4.25 8.31 -8.97
CA VAL A 161 4.88 8.42 -7.65
C VAL A 161 5.58 9.76 -7.47
N SER A 162 6.19 10.31 -8.53
CA SER A 162 6.78 11.65 -8.48
C SER A 162 5.75 12.74 -8.14
N LYS A 163 4.51 12.61 -8.62
CA LYS A 163 3.39 13.51 -8.31
C LYS A 163 2.87 13.27 -6.90
N ILE A 164 2.67 11.99 -6.52
CA ILE A 164 2.22 11.60 -5.18
C ILE A 164 3.18 12.11 -4.10
N MET A 165 4.50 11.99 -4.33
CA MET A 165 5.53 12.47 -3.42
C MET A 165 5.59 14.00 -3.28
N ASN A 166 5.01 14.75 -4.21
CA ASN A 166 4.88 16.22 -4.13
C ASN A 166 3.53 16.65 -3.51
N GLU A 167 2.54 15.74 -3.50
CA GLU A 167 1.22 15.96 -2.91
C GLU A 167 1.13 15.51 -1.45
N CYS A 168 2.15 14.78 -1.01
CA CYS A 168 2.48 14.48 0.38
C CYS A 168 3.67 15.35 0.82
#